data_AF-A0A7J2ZG91-F1
#
_entry.id   AF-A0A7J2ZG91-F1
#
_cell.length_a   1.000
_cell.length_b   1.000
_cell.length_c   1.000
_cell.angle_alpha   90.00
_cell.angle_beta   90.00
_cell.angle_gamma   90.00
#
_symmetry.space_group_name_H-M   'P 1'
#
loop_
_entity.id
_entity.type
_entity.pdbx_description
1 polymer ?
#
loop_
_entity_poly.entity_id
_entity_poly.type
_entity_poly.pdbx_seq_one_letter_code
_entity_poly.pdbx_strand_id
1 'polypeptide(L)'
;MECAVCGIELDGVAGWLAMFGNLALSQKPDAALKKSIANGAKLAYSELGDFLNMRQAAKKRYLTLLRILAEKEMRWGDLKLALEVEIREPVSDPQFTNYLNSLKDYGFISHANTFTILQTRCLRER
;
A
#
# COMPACT_ATOMS: atom_id res chain seq x y z
N MET A 1 -3.66 30.30 -2.14
CA MET A 1 -3.94 29.62 -0.87
C MET A 1 -4.05 28.13 -1.20
N GLU A 2 -2.94 27.44 -0.95
CA GLU A 2 -2.73 25.98 -0.81
C GLU A 2 -3.38 24.99 -1.79
N CYS A 3 -2.79 24.84 -2.99
CA CYS A 3 -2.88 23.58 -3.76
C CYS A 3 -1.91 22.49 -3.26
N ALA A 4 -0.98 22.82 -2.35
CA ALA A 4 0.08 21.92 -1.92
C ALA A 4 -0.40 20.82 -0.95
N VAL A 5 -1.48 21.05 -0.20
CA VAL A 5 -1.98 20.12 0.82
C VAL A 5 -2.65 18.89 0.19
N CYS A 6 -3.38 19.08 -0.93
CA CYS A 6 -4.13 18.01 -1.57
C CYS A 6 -3.25 16.94 -2.26
N GLY A 7 -2.03 17.30 -2.68
CA GLY A 7 -1.10 16.38 -3.36
C GLY A 7 -0.45 15.36 -2.42
N ILE A 8 -0.32 15.71 -1.13
CA ILE A 8 0.25 14.86 -0.08
C ILE A 8 -0.78 13.79 0.33
N GLU A 9 -2.07 14.15 0.42
CA GLU A 9 -3.17 13.24 0.77
C GLU A 9 -3.58 12.25 -0.34
N LEU A 10 -2.95 12.31 -1.52
CA LEU A 10 -3.14 11.34 -2.59
C LEU A 10 -1.82 10.70 -3.03
N ASP A 11 -0.73 10.96 -2.29
CA ASP A 11 0.63 10.45 -2.51
C ASP A 11 1.14 10.55 -3.98
N GLY A 12 0.59 11.48 -4.76
CA GLY A 12 0.93 11.62 -6.19
C GLY A 12 0.44 10.47 -7.09
N VAL A 13 -0.45 9.60 -6.62
CA VAL A 13 -0.99 8.48 -7.43
C VAL A 13 -1.89 9.05 -8.54
N ALA A 14 -1.44 8.95 -9.79
CA ALA A 14 -2.11 9.55 -10.95
C ALA A 14 -3.61 9.20 -11.05
N GLY A 15 -3.99 7.95 -10.76
CA GLY A 15 -5.39 7.52 -10.75
C GLY A 15 -6.24 8.22 -9.69
N TRP A 16 -5.65 8.50 -8.52
CA TRP A 16 -6.35 9.14 -7.40
C TRP A 16 -6.46 10.65 -7.63
N LEU A 17 -5.42 11.27 -8.20
CA LEU A 17 -5.44 12.66 -8.65
C LEU A 17 -6.47 12.89 -9.76
N ALA A 18 -6.58 11.97 -10.72
CA ALA A 18 -7.59 12.03 -11.78
C ALA A 18 -9.01 11.93 -11.20
N MET A 19 -9.23 11.01 -10.26
CA MET A 19 -10.52 10.88 -9.57
C MET A 19 -10.87 12.16 -8.79
N PHE A 20 -9.93 12.70 -8.03
CA PHE A 20 -10.10 13.98 -7.33
C PHE A 20 -10.43 15.12 -8.29
N GLY A 21 -9.64 15.30 -9.35
CA GLY A 21 -9.86 16.34 -10.34
C GLY A 21 -11.27 16.27 -10.93
N ASN A 22 -11.72 15.06 -11.30
CA ASN A 22 -13.07 14.86 -11.81
C ASN A 22 -14.17 15.22 -10.79
N LEU A 23 -14.00 14.84 -9.52
CA LEU A 23 -14.98 15.17 -8.46
C LEU A 23 -14.99 16.68 -8.16
N ALA A 24 -13.83 17.33 -8.19
CA ALA A 24 -13.68 18.76 -7.93
C ALA A 24 -14.32 19.66 -9.00
N LEU A 25 -14.62 19.13 -10.20
CA LEU A 25 -15.40 19.86 -11.22
C LEU A 25 -16.84 20.16 -10.78
N SER A 26 -17.39 19.35 -9.86
CA SER A 26 -18.81 19.41 -9.48
C SER A 26 -19.05 19.54 -7.97
N GLN A 27 -18.01 19.44 -7.15
CA GLN A 27 -18.07 19.48 -5.69
C GLN A 27 -17.03 20.45 -5.12
N LYS A 28 -17.27 20.90 -3.89
CA LYS A 28 -16.24 21.65 -3.14
C LYS A 28 -14.99 20.78 -2.97
N PRO A 29 -13.77 21.36 -3.03
CA PRO A 29 -12.51 20.63 -2.94
C PRO A 29 -12.44 19.66 -1.75
N ASP A 30 -12.81 20.09 -0.54
CA ASP A 30 -12.76 19.24 0.65
C ASP A 30 -13.67 18.00 0.55
N ALA A 31 -14.86 18.17 -0.03
CA ALA A 31 -15.80 17.07 -0.24
C ALA A 31 -15.31 16.10 -1.32
N ALA A 32 -14.74 16.65 -2.40
CA ALA A 32 -14.12 15.87 -3.47
C ALA A 32 -12.93 15.05 -2.94
N LEU A 33 -12.08 15.67 -2.11
CA LEU A 33 -10.91 15.03 -1.48
C LEU A 33 -11.33 13.89 -0.56
N LYS A 34 -12.25 14.15 0.37
CA LYS A 34 -12.78 13.11 1.27
C LYS A 34 -13.39 11.93 0.52
N LYS A 35 -14.12 12.22 -0.57
CA LYS A 35 -14.74 11.19 -1.41
C LYS A 35 -13.69 10.42 -2.23
N SER A 36 -12.65 11.08 -2.72
CA SER A 36 -11.53 10.44 -3.39
C SER A 36 -10.79 9.49 -2.46
N ILE A 37 -10.48 9.92 -1.23
CA ILE A 37 -9.82 9.05 -0.24
C ILE A 37 -10.69 7.83 0.06
N ALA A 38 -11.99 8.01 0.29
CA ALA A 38 -12.91 6.89 0.56
C ALA A 38 -13.00 5.90 -0.61
N ASN A 39 -13.10 6.40 -1.83
CA ASN A 39 -13.17 5.57 -3.04
C ASN A 39 -11.84 4.87 -3.32
N GLY A 40 -10.71 5.57 -3.17
CA GLY A 40 -9.37 5.04 -3.36
C GLY A 40 -9.07 3.93 -2.35
N ALA A 41 -9.39 4.14 -1.08
CA ALA A 41 -9.27 3.11 -0.04
C ALA A 41 -10.12 1.87 -0.34
N LYS A 42 -11.36 2.06 -0.82
CA LYS A 42 -12.23 0.95 -1.22
C LYS A 42 -11.67 0.18 -2.41
N LEU A 43 -11.12 0.88 -3.39
CA LEU A 43 -10.49 0.28 -4.57
C LEU A 43 -9.24 -0.53 -4.17
N ALA A 44 -8.33 0.07 -3.40
CA ALA A 44 -7.13 -0.60 -2.90
C ALA A 44 -7.46 -1.84 -2.05
N TYR A 45 -8.52 -1.77 -1.23
CA TYR A 45 -9.01 -2.94 -0.49
C TYR A 45 -9.49 -4.06 -1.41
N SER A 46 -10.22 -3.71 -2.48
CA SER A 46 -10.69 -4.69 -3.48
C SER A 46 -9.52 -5.34 -4.21
N GLU A 47 -8.56 -4.55 -4.68
CA GLU A 47 -7.37 -5.02 -5.39
C GLU A 47 -6.52 -5.95 -4.50
N LEU A 48 -6.33 -5.58 -3.23
CA LEU A 48 -5.66 -6.45 -2.26
C LEU A 48 -6.45 -7.75 -2.04
N GLY A 49 -7.78 -7.67 -1.96
CA GLY A 49 -8.66 -8.84 -1.87
C GLY A 49 -8.46 -9.80 -3.03
N ASP A 50 -8.50 -9.30 -4.25
CA ASP A 50 -8.31 -10.09 -5.48
C ASP A 50 -6.89 -10.69 -5.55
N PHE A 51 -5.88 -9.89 -5.21
CA PHE A 51 -4.48 -10.34 -5.10
C PHE A 51 -4.32 -11.53 -4.15
N LEU A 52 -4.93 -11.44 -2.96
CA LEU A 52 -4.85 -12.48 -1.94
C LEU A 52 -5.71 -13.71 -2.28
N ASN A 53 -6.83 -13.52 -2.98
CA ASN A 53 -7.71 -14.62 -3.38
C ASN A 53 -7.02 -15.61 -4.31
N MET A 54 -6.15 -15.13 -5.19
CA MET A 54 -5.30 -15.96 -6.05
C MET A 54 -4.17 -16.68 -5.27
N ARG A 55 -3.93 -16.33 -4.00
CA ARG A 55 -2.74 -16.71 -3.22
C ARG A 55 -3.09 -17.22 -1.82
N GLN A 56 -4.18 -17.99 -1.68
CA GLN A 56 -4.72 -18.40 -0.36
C GLN A 56 -3.67 -19.03 0.57
N ALA A 57 -2.82 -19.92 0.06
CA ALA A 57 -1.77 -20.58 0.85
C ALA A 57 -0.72 -19.61 1.43
N ALA A 58 -0.50 -18.47 0.76
CA ALA A 58 0.46 -17.44 1.17
C ALA A 58 -0.22 -16.19 1.76
N LYS A 59 -1.56 -16.15 1.84
CA LYS A 59 -2.34 -14.98 2.27
C LYS A 59 -1.86 -14.41 3.61
N LYS A 60 -1.64 -15.28 4.60
CA LYS A 60 -1.13 -14.88 5.92
C LYS A 60 0.22 -14.15 5.79
N ARG A 61 1.15 -14.68 4.98
CA ARG A 61 2.50 -14.12 4.81
C ARG A 61 2.46 -12.75 4.15
N TYR A 62 1.64 -12.58 3.11
CA TYR A 62 1.45 -11.27 2.46
C TYR A 62 0.84 -10.22 3.41
N LEU A 63 -0.21 -10.59 4.15
CA LEU A 63 -0.83 -9.67 5.12
C LEU A 63 0.15 -9.29 6.24
N THR A 64 0.92 -10.25 6.74
CA THR A 64 1.98 -9.99 7.73
C THR A 64 3.03 -9.02 7.18
N LEU A 65 3.54 -9.25 5.96
CA LEU A 65 4.49 -8.35 5.31
C LEU A 65 3.94 -6.92 5.18
N LEU A 66 2.72 -6.78 4.67
CA LEU A 66 2.09 -5.48 4.53
C LEU A 66 1.89 -4.81 5.89
N ARG A 67 1.47 -5.53 6.93
CA ARG A 67 1.35 -4.95 8.27
C ARG A 67 2.68 -4.44 8.80
N ILE A 68 3.74 -5.24 8.69
CA ILE A 68 5.09 -4.85 9.14
C ILE A 68 5.56 -3.56 8.42
N LEU A 69 5.38 -3.52 7.10
CA LEU A 69 5.76 -2.36 6.28
C LEU A 69 4.85 -1.15 6.51
N ALA A 70 3.62 -1.35 6.98
CA ALA A 70 2.71 -0.27 7.34
C ALA A 70 3.17 0.49 8.58
N GLU A 71 3.99 -0.11 9.45
CA GLU A 71 4.56 0.55 10.62
C GLU A 71 5.83 1.32 10.27
N LYS A 72 6.78 0.68 9.59
CA LYS A 72 8.06 1.30 9.23
C LYS A 72 8.69 0.67 8.00
N GLU A 73 9.55 1.46 7.37
CA GLU A 73 10.39 0.96 6.30
C GLU A 73 11.41 -0.04 6.84
N MET A 74 11.70 -1.07 6.05
CA MET A 74 12.63 -2.12 6.43
C MET A 74 13.58 -2.49 5.30
N ARG A 75 14.80 -2.88 5.66
CA ARG A 75 15.73 -3.54 4.75
C ARG A 75 15.32 -5.00 4.58
N TRP A 76 15.77 -5.60 3.47
CA TRP A 76 15.43 -6.97 3.11
C TRP A 76 15.62 -7.98 4.26
N GLY A 77 16.78 -8.00 4.90
CA GLY A 77 17.09 -8.95 5.97
C GLY A 77 16.26 -8.73 7.24
N ASP A 78 16.06 -7.46 7.62
CA ASP A 78 15.26 -7.09 8.79
C ASP A 78 13.78 -7.47 8.58
N LEU A 79 13.26 -7.26 7.37
CA LEU A 79 11.89 -7.62 7.00
C LEU A 79 11.68 -9.13 6.98
N LYS A 80 12.66 -9.89 6.45
CA LYS A 80 12.60 -11.35 6.44
C LYS A 80 12.56 -11.89 7.86
N LEU A 81 13.46 -11.42 8.71
CA LEU A 81 13.53 -11.82 10.12
C LEU A 81 12.21 -11.50 10.84
N ALA A 82 11.65 -10.30 10.63
CA ALA A 82 10.38 -9.91 11.22
C ALA A 82 9.22 -10.82 10.77
N LEU A 83 9.17 -11.17 9.48
CA LEU A 83 8.17 -12.10 8.95
C LEU A 83 8.29 -13.48 9.62
N GLU A 84 9.49 -14.06 9.64
CA GLU A 84 9.75 -15.40 10.21
C GLU A 84 9.38 -15.48 11.70
N VAL A 85 9.75 -14.46 12.46
CA VAL A 85 9.38 -14.32 13.89
C VAL A 85 7.86 -14.31 14.06
N GLU A 86 7.17 -13.56 13.22
CA GLU A 86 5.73 -13.37 13.34
C GLU A 86 4.91 -14.58 12.87
N ILE A 87 5.37 -15.30 11.84
CA ILE A 87 4.72 -16.52 11.36
C ILE A 87 5.17 -17.79 12.08
N ARG A 88 6.25 -17.71 12.88
CA ARG A 88 6.91 -18.83 13.61
C ARG A 88 7.36 -19.96 12.69
N GLU A 89 7.87 -19.60 11.51
CA GLU A 89 8.29 -20.53 10.48
C GLU A 89 9.43 -19.89 9.66
N PRO A 90 10.49 -20.65 9.30
CA PRO A 90 11.51 -20.15 8.40
C PRO A 90 10.97 -19.94 6.98
N VAL A 91 11.52 -18.96 6.28
CA VAL A 91 11.19 -18.68 4.88
C VAL A 91 12.48 -18.74 4.06
N SER A 92 12.47 -19.44 2.92
CA SER A 92 13.65 -19.46 2.06
C SER A 92 13.86 -18.11 1.36
N ASP A 93 15.10 -17.74 1.09
CA ASP A 93 15.43 -16.48 0.42
C ASP A 93 14.75 -16.32 -0.95
N PRO A 94 14.64 -17.37 -1.80
CA PRO A 94 13.91 -17.27 -3.06
C PRO A 94 12.42 -17.05 -2.85
N GLN A 95 11.81 -17.74 -1.87
CA GLN A 95 10.40 -17.59 -1.58
C GLN A 95 10.07 -16.19 -1.04
N PHE A 96 10.91 -15.68 -0.14
CA PHE A 96 10.78 -14.32 0.40
C PHE A 96 10.91 -13.27 -0.71
N THR A 97 11.91 -13.42 -1.58
CA THR A 97 12.10 -12.54 -2.74
C THR A 97 10.90 -12.57 -3.69
N ASN A 98 10.31 -13.75 -3.92
CA ASN A 98 9.10 -13.89 -4.72
C ASN A 98 7.89 -13.17 -4.11
N TYR A 99 7.76 -13.14 -2.78
CA TYR A 99 6.70 -12.37 -2.12
C TYR A 99 6.89 -10.87 -2.37
N LEU A 100 8.11 -10.37 -2.23
CA LEU A 100 8.40 -8.96 -2.42
C LEU A 100 8.23 -8.52 -3.88
N ASN A 101 8.69 -9.33 -4.83
CA ASN A 101 8.46 -9.08 -6.25
C ASN A 101 6.97 -9.07 -6.57
N SER A 102 6.20 -10.04 -6.06
CA SER A 102 4.75 -10.06 -6.26
C SER A 102 4.06 -8.81 -5.71
N LEU A 103 4.47 -8.32 -4.54
CA LEU A 103 3.91 -7.09 -3.97
C LEU A 103 4.32 -5.84 -4.77
N LYS A 104 5.55 -5.83 -5.31
CA LYS A 104 6.07 -4.74 -6.13
C LYS A 104 5.38 -4.68 -7.49
N ASP A 105 5.22 -5.81 -8.15
CA ASP A 105 4.62 -5.93 -9.48
C ASP A 105 3.16 -5.48 -9.48
N TYR A 106 2.45 -5.71 -8.36
CA TYR A 106 1.08 -5.23 -8.15
C TYR A 106 1.02 -3.80 -7.58
N GLY A 107 2.16 -3.13 -7.40
CA GLY A 107 2.20 -1.73 -6.95
C GLY A 107 1.83 -1.51 -5.48
N PHE A 108 1.85 -2.56 -4.64
CA PHE A 108 1.61 -2.42 -3.21
C PHE A 108 2.83 -1.87 -2.47
N ILE A 109 4.04 -2.21 -2.91
CA ILE A 109 5.28 -1.76 -2.28
C ILE A 109 6.27 -1.19 -3.31
N SER A 110 7.19 -0.35 -2.85
CA SER A 110 8.32 0.16 -3.64
C SER A 110 9.66 -0.23 -3.03
N HIS A 111 10.70 -0.21 -3.86
CA HIS A 111 12.08 -0.42 -3.43
C HIS A 111 12.97 0.69 -3.98
N ALA A 112 13.47 1.56 -3.09
CA ALA A 112 14.60 2.45 -3.37
C ALA A 112 15.88 1.86 -2.74
N ASN A 113 15.92 1.80 -1.39
CA ASN A 113 16.93 1.07 -0.58
C ASN A 113 16.28 0.25 0.57
N THR A 114 15.02 0.56 0.86
CA THR A 114 14.15 -0.06 1.87
C THR A 114 12.80 -0.32 1.23
N PHE A 115 12.05 -1.25 1.80
CA PHE A 115 10.67 -1.53 1.39
C PHE A 115 9.70 -0.62 2.14
N THR A 116 8.71 -0.07 1.43
CA THR A 116 7.63 0.78 1.97
C THR A 116 6.32 0.53 1.20
N ILE A 117 5.16 0.82 1.80
CA ILE A 117 3.86 0.70 1.13
C ILE A 117 3.60 1.93 0.27
N LEU A 118 3.21 1.72 -0.98
CA LEU A 118 2.92 2.81 -1.93
C LEU A 118 1.54 3.46 -1.75
N GLN A 119 0.57 2.71 -1.23
CA GLN A 119 -0.85 3.08 -1.30
C GLN A 119 -1.43 3.71 -0.02
N THR A 120 -0.66 3.84 1.07
CA THR A 120 -1.26 4.05 2.41
C THR A 120 -0.66 5.17 3.25
N ARG A 121 0.18 6.08 2.73
CA ARG A 121 0.70 7.16 3.59
C ARG A 121 -0.43 8.09 4.06
N CYS A 122 -1.46 8.25 3.24
CA CYS A 122 -2.67 9.01 3.54
C CYS A 122 -3.52 8.41 4.69
N LEU A 123 -3.30 7.15 5.07
CA LEU A 123 -3.95 6.50 6.21
C LEU A 123 -3.11 6.55 7.50
N ARG A 124 -1.91 7.13 7.46
CA ARG A 124 -0.96 7.19 8.58
C ARG A 124 -1.19 8.42 9.48
N GLU A 125 -1.95 9.41 9.02
CA GLU A 125 -2.29 10.60 9.80
C GLU A 125 -3.61 10.43 10.53
N ARG A 126 -3.59 9.65 11.62
CA ARG A 126 -4.53 9.79 12.74
C ARG A 126 -3.85 9.45 14.06
#